data_AF-A0A4Z0HJV1-F1
#
_entry.id   AF-A0A4Z0HJV1-F1
#
_cell.length_a   1.000
_cell.length_b   1.000
_cell.length_c   1.000
_cell.angle_alpha   90.00
_cell.angle_beta   90.00
_cell.angle_gamma   90.00
#
_symmetry.space_group_name_H-M   'P 1'
#
loop_
_entity.id
_entity.type
_entity.pdbx_description
1 polymer ?
#
loop_
_entity_poly.entity_id
_entity_poly.type
_entity_poly.pdbx_seq_one_letter_code
_entity_poly.pdbx_strand_id
1 'polypeptide(L)'
;MLTPRRVVGILAAIVVLVGCGIGWSARAAADPGNGCERINWGLHILTPQKRTICDGPRRADGSWERWRQLWTPAHYVPLRTTCSGSYFISCSTTGGYYVDDQIWEENTYVVFDHNVLDGEPGWLPAGTAVLR
;
A
#
# COMPACT_ATOMS: atom_id res chain seq x y z
N MET A 1 -21.37 -53.49 2.01
CA MET A 1 -21.74 -53.32 0.59
C MET A 1 -22.68 -52.12 0.47
N LEU A 2 -22.24 -51.02 -0.15
CA LEU A 2 -23.11 -49.86 -0.39
C LEU A 2 -24.07 -50.17 -1.55
N THR A 3 -25.36 -49.91 -1.36
CA THR A 3 -26.36 -50.08 -2.42
C THR A 3 -26.19 -49.01 -3.49
N PRO A 4 -26.49 -49.31 -4.78
CA PRO A 4 -26.23 -48.39 -5.90
C PRO A 4 -26.93 -47.03 -5.75
N ARG A 5 -28.08 -46.99 -5.07
CA ARG A 5 -28.78 -45.74 -4.71
C ARG A 5 -27.98 -44.85 -3.77
N ARG A 6 -27.21 -45.42 -2.85
CA ARG A 6 -26.35 -44.66 -1.92
C ARG A 6 -25.12 -44.09 -2.64
N VAL A 7 -24.59 -44.81 -3.63
CA VAL A 7 -23.45 -44.34 -4.44
C VAL A 7 -23.84 -43.14 -5.30
N VAL A 8 -25.00 -43.18 -5.95
CA VAL A 8 -25.51 -42.05 -6.75
C VAL A 8 -25.79 -40.82 -5.89
N GLY A 9 -26.38 -41.00 -4.69
CA GLY A 9 -26.62 -39.90 -3.76
C GLY A 9 -25.35 -39.22 -3.27
N ILE A 10 -24.29 -40.00 -3.00
CA ILE A 10 -22.99 -39.46 -2.57
C ILE A 10 -22.31 -38.69 -3.69
N LEU A 11 -22.31 -39.21 -4.92
CA LEU A 11 -21.69 -38.53 -6.06
C LEU A 11 -22.39 -37.21 -6.40
N ALA A 12 -23.72 -37.18 -6.35
CA ALA A 12 -24.49 -35.95 -6.56
C ALA A 12 -24.18 -34.88 -5.49
N ALA A 13 -24.04 -35.28 -4.23
CA ALA A 13 -23.71 -34.36 -3.14
C ALA A 13 -22.29 -33.76 -3.30
N ILE A 14 -21.31 -34.55 -3.76
CA ILE A 14 -19.94 -34.07 -4.00
C ILE A 14 -19.91 -33.03 -5.13
N VAL A 15 -20.60 -33.28 -6.24
CA VAL A 15 -20.64 -32.34 -7.38
C VAL A 15 -21.26 -31.00 -7.00
N VAL A 16 -22.33 -31.01 -6.20
CA VAL A 16 -22.97 -29.78 -5.71
C VAL A 16 -22.05 -28.99 -4.78
N LEU A 17 -21.37 -29.66 -3.84
CA LEU A 17 -20.45 -29.01 -2.90
C LEU A 17 -19.23 -28.40 -3.60
N VAL A 18 -18.66 -29.08 -4.60
CA VAL A 18 -17.53 -28.55 -5.38
C VAL A 18 -17.96 -27.40 -6.29
N GLY A 19 -19.12 -27.52 -6.94
CA GLY A 19 -19.66 -26.47 -7.81
C GLY A 19 -19.97 -25.17 -7.08
N CYS A 20 -20.56 -25.25 -5.88
CA CYS A 20 -20.85 -24.07 -5.06
C CYS A 20 -19.57 -23.45 -4.46
N GLY A 21 -18.56 -24.25 -4.12
CA GLY A 21 -17.32 -23.75 -3.50
C GLY A 21 -16.47 -22.87 -4.41
N ILE A 22 -16.42 -23.15 -5.72
CA ILE A 22 -15.59 -22.40 -6.67
C ILE A 22 -16.31 -21.12 -7.14
N GLY A 23 -17.62 -21.21 -7.37
CA GLY A 23 -18.44 -20.09 -7.89
C GLY A 23 -18.69 -18.96 -6.89
N TRP A 24 -18.52 -19.22 -5.59
CA TRP A 24 -18.70 -18.27 -4.48
C TRP A 24 -17.39 -17.95 -3.75
N SER A 25 -16.24 -18.11 -4.41
CA SER A 25 -15.01 -17.54 -3.88
C SER A 25 -15.15 -16.02 -3.87
N ALA A 26 -15.08 -15.42 -2.66
CA ALA A 26 -15.02 -13.98 -2.55
C ALA A 26 -13.78 -13.52 -3.33
N ARG A 27 -13.94 -12.54 -4.23
CA ARG A 27 -12.79 -11.80 -4.74
C ARG A 27 -12.06 -11.26 -3.52
N ALA A 28 -10.84 -11.73 -3.29
CA ALA A 28 -9.95 -11.13 -2.31
C ALA A 28 -9.61 -9.73 -2.81
N ALA A 29 -10.46 -8.77 -2.48
CA ALA A 29 -10.13 -7.36 -2.53
C ALA A 29 -9.18 -7.14 -1.35
N ALA A 30 -7.88 -7.29 -1.60
CA ALA A 30 -6.91 -6.71 -0.70
C ALA A 30 -7.22 -5.21 -0.67
N ASP A 31 -7.68 -4.72 0.47
CA ASP A 31 -7.73 -3.29 0.74
C ASP A 31 -6.35 -2.71 0.36
N PRO A 32 -6.26 -1.61 -0.41
CA PRO A 32 -4.98 -0.99 -0.79
C PRO A 32 -4.02 -0.66 0.38
N GLY A 33 -4.38 -0.95 1.63
CA GLY A 33 -3.52 -0.88 2.82
C GLY A 33 -2.82 -2.19 3.26
N ASN A 34 -3.03 -3.33 2.61
CA ASN A 34 -2.48 -4.62 3.07
C ASN A 34 -1.17 -4.97 2.36
N GLY A 35 -0.03 -4.64 2.97
CA GLY A 35 1.29 -4.86 2.36
C GLY A 35 1.95 -3.57 1.91
N CYS A 36 1.96 -2.55 2.78
CA CYS A 36 2.45 -1.21 2.45
C CYS A 36 3.72 -0.85 3.21
N GLU A 37 4.62 -0.18 2.52
CA GLU A 37 5.75 0.54 3.08
C GLU A 37 5.59 2.04 2.82
N ARG A 38 5.85 2.85 3.83
CA ARG A 38 5.93 4.30 3.70
C ARG A 38 7.28 4.78 4.22
N ILE A 39 8.02 5.46 3.36
CA ILE A 39 9.34 5.99 3.70
C ILE A 39 9.43 7.50 3.50
N ASN A 40 10.35 8.13 4.22
CA ASN A 40 10.89 9.43 3.85
C ASN A 40 11.63 9.34 2.52
N TRP A 41 11.17 10.06 1.49
CA TRP A 41 11.77 10.01 0.15
C TRP A 41 12.79 11.14 -0.10
N GLY A 42 12.76 12.19 0.74
CA GLY A 42 13.70 13.30 0.67
C GLY A 42 13.00 14.65 0.78
N LEU A 43 13.65 15.68 0.22
CA LEU A 43 13.12 17.04 0.16
C LEU A 43 12.88 17.42 -1.30
N HIS A 44 11.64 17.75 -1.65
CA HIS A 44 11.35 18.41 -2.92
C HIS A 44 11.06 19.89 -2.66
N ILE A 45 11.89 20.77 -3.22
CA ILE A 45 11.80 22.23 -3.04
C ILE A 45 11.66 22.58 -1.54
N LEU A 46 12.52 22.00 -0.70
CA LEU A 46 12.57 22.18 0.77
C LEU A 46 11.40 21.61 1.57
N THR A 47 10.46 20.91 0.93
CA THR A 47 9.36 20.27 1.64
C THR A 47 9.58 18.75 1.73
N PRO A 48 9.42 18.14 2.92
CA PRO A 48 9.60 16.70 3.10
C PRO A 48 8.57 15.91 2.30
N GLN A 49 9.07 15.00 1.47
CA GLN A 49 8.26 14.05 0.70
C GLN A 49 8.24 12.68 1.35
N LYS A 50 7.10 12.01 1.17
CA LYS A 50 6.87 10.62 1.50
C LYS A 50 6.69 9.82 0.22
N ARG A 51 7.20 8.60 0.23
CA ARG A 51 6.86 7.58 -0.77
C ARG A 51 6.09 6.47 -0.07
N THR A 52 4.89 6.17 -0.55
CA THR A 52 4.12 5.01 -0.14
C THR A 52 4.15 3.99 -1.28
N ILE A 53 4.49 2.74 -0.96
CA ILE A 53 4.41 1.60 -1.88
C ILE A 53 3.50 0.57 -1.23
N CYS A 54 2.55 0.04 -2.00
CA CYS A 54 1.67 -1.04 -1.57
C CYS A 54 1.66 -2.12 -2.64
N ASP A 55 1.80 -3.37 -2.22
CA ASP A 55 1.78 -4.52 -3.13
C ASP A 55 0.49 -5.32 -2.99
N GLY A 56 -0.06 -5.71 -4.13
CA GLY A 56 -1.14 -6.68 -4.21
C GLY A 56 -0.66 -8.12 -4.00
N PRO A 57 -1.59 -9.08 -4.07
CA PRO A 57 -1.25 -10.51 -3.99
C PRO A 57 -0.26 -10.91 -5.07
N ARG A 58 0.73 -11.72 -4.68
CA ARG A 58 1.66 -12.33 -5.63
C ARG A 58 0.97 -13.44 -6.41
N ARG A 59 0.98 -13.32 -7.73
CA ARG A 59 0.42 -14.28 -8.69
C ARG A 59 1.33 -15.50 -8.81
N ALA A 60 0.79 -16.58 -9.37
CA ALA A 60 1.51 -17.85 -9.54
C ALA A 60 2.72 -17.77 -10.49
N ASP A 61 2.71 -16.80 -11.41
CA ASP A 61 3.85 -16.48 -12.29
C ASP A 61 4.96 -15.68 -11.57
N GLY A 62 4.78 -15.38 -10.29
CA GLY A 62 5.71 -14.62 -9.47
C GLY A 62 5.54 -13.11 -9.59
N SER A 63 4.62 -12.60 -10.42
CA SER A 63 4.33 -11.17 -10.55
C SER A 63 3.40 -10.66 -9.44
N TRP A 64 3.44 -9.37 -9.15
CA TRP A 64 2.42 -8.71 -8.34
C TRP A 64 2.11 -7.33 -8.92
N GLU A 65 0.97 -6.78 -8.53
CA GLU A 65 0.63 -5.39 -8.83
C GLU A 65 1.16 -4.50 -7.72
N ARG A 66 1.87 -3.43 -8.10
CA ARG A 66 2.43 -2.45 -7.17
C ARG A 66 1.76 -1.11 -7.41
N TRP A 67 1.27 -0.51 -6.35
CA TRP A 67 0.85 0.89 -6.30
C TRP A 67 1.95 1.71 -5.61
N ARG A 68 2.38 2.80 -6.25
CA ARG A 68 3.37 3.75 -5.71
C ARG A 68 2.81 5.15 -5.74
N GLN A 69 2.96 5.86 -4.63
CA GLN A 69 2.60 7.26 -4.50
C GLN A 69 3.76 8.06 -3.90
N LEU A 70 4.18 9.13 -4.58
CA LEU A 70 5.02 10.18 -4.00
C LEU A 70 4.13 11.36 -3.65
N TRP A 71 4.22 11.80 -2.40
CA TRP A 71 3.35 12.85 -1.89
C TRP A 71 4.03 13.65 -0.78
N THR A 72 3.57 14.88 -0.60
CA THR A 72 3.93 15.73 0.53
C THR A 72 2.76 15.72 1.51
N PRO A 73 2.98 15.41 2.80
CA PRO A 73 1.92 15.46 3.78
C PRO A 73 1.46 16.89 4.06
N ALA A 74 0.21 17.00 4.49
CA ALA A 74 -0.40 18.24 4.92
C ALA A 74 0.46 18.89 6.01
N HIS A 75 0.74 20.18 5.82
CA HIS A 75 1.63 20.91 6.69
C HIS A 75 1.23 22.38 6.76
N TYR A 76 1.66 23.03 7.84
CA TYR A 76 1.51 24.46 8.00
C TYR A 76 2.70 25.18 7.36
N VAL A 77 2.42 26.14 6.49
CA VAL A 77 3.44 26.99 5.86
C VAL A 77 3.51 28.32 6.63
N PRO A 78 4.57 28.57 7.41
CA PRO A 78 4.73 29.83 8.11
C PRO A 78 5.10 30.96 7.14
N LEU A 79 4.47 32.13 7.27
CA LEU A 79 4.78 33.30 6.42
C LEU A 79 6.03 34.04 6.88
N ARG A 80 6.21 34.17 8.20
CA ARG A 80 7.35 34.84 8.81
C ARG A 80 7.78 34.09 10.05
N THR A 81 9.01 33.63 10.07
CA THR A 81 9.65 33.04 11.25
C THR A 81 10.89 33.87 11.57
N THR A 82 10.90 34.43 12.77
CA THR A 82 12.04 35.21 13.30
C THR A 82 12.63 34.44 14.45
N CYS A 83 13.90 34.07 14.34
CA CYS A 83 14.67 33.45 15.41
C CYS A 83 15.67 34.45 15.98
N SER A 84 15.72 34.60 17.29
CA SER A 84 16.63 35.52 17.97
C SER A 84 17.16 34.91 19.27
N GLY A 85 18.43 35.17 19.56
CA GLY A 85 19.10 34.74 20.79
C GLY A 85 20.55 34.36 20.55
N SER A 86 21.39 34.49 21.59
CA SER A 86 22.83 34.23 21.54
C SER A 86 23.28 33.04 22.41
N TYR A 87 22.56 32.77 23.52
CA TYR A 87 22.80 31.61 24.40
C TYR A 87 21.64 30.58 24.35
N PHE A 88 20.41 31.06 24.14
CA PHE A 88 19.24 30.24 23.81
C PHE A 88 18.55 30.87 22.59
N ILE A 89 18.34 30.08 21.53
CA ILE A 89 17.63 30.55 20.33
C ILE A 89 16.13 30.35 20.56
N SER A 90 15.37 31.43 20.51
CA SER A 90 13.91 31.40 20.49
C SER A 90 13.40 31.81 19.11
N CYS A 91 12.44 31.06 18.58
CA CYS A 91 11.82 31.34 17.28
C CYS A 91 10.35 31.66 17.48
N SER A 92 9.92 32.82 16.96
CA SER A 92 8.52 33.21 16.88
C SER A 92 8.07 33.19 15.42
N THR A 93 6.94 32.52 15.17
CA THR A 93 6.30 32.49 13.85
C THR A 93 5.03 33.33 13.88
N THR A 94 4.83 34.18 12.87
CA THR A 94 3.63 35.01 12.74
C THR A 94 2.99 34.83 11.37
N GLY A 95 1.72 34.44 11.39
CA GLY A 95 0.94 34.16 10.18
C GLY A 95 1.37 32.89 9.46
N GLY A 96 0.58 32.52 8.46
CA GLY A 96 0.79 31.30 7.66
C GLY A 96 -0.54 30.73 7.19
N TYR A 97 -0.47 29.63 6.45
CA TYR A 97 -1.64 28.93 5.95
C TYR A 97 -1.40 27.42 5.98
N TYR A 98 -2.49 26.67 6.07
CA TYR A 98 -2.43 25.22 5.94
C TYR A 98 -2.41 24.84 4.46
N VAL A 99 -1.61 23.83 4.15
CA VAL A 99 -1.60 23.17 2.86
C VAL A 99 -2.01 21.72 3.09
N ASP A 100 -2.96 21.25 2.29
CA ASP A 100 -3.39 19.85 2.31
C ASP A 100 -2.32 18.91 1.72
N ASP A 101 -2.59 17.62 1.75
CA ASP A 101 -1.72 16.63 1.11
C ASP A 101 -1.55 16.95 -0.39
N GLN A 102 -0.32 16.91 -0.88
CA GLN A 102 0.00 17.12 -2.29
C GLN A 102 0.54 15.83 -2.90
N ILE A 103 -0.20 15.25 -3.82
CA ILE A 103 0.23 14.08 -4.58
C ILE A 103 1.03 14.55 -5.80
N TRP A 104 2.27 14.10 -5.92
CA TRP A 104 3.17 14.46 -7.01
C TRP A 104 3.18 13.41 -8.11
N GLU A 105 3.17 12.14 -7.70
CA GLU A 105 3.19 11.01 -8.62
C GLU A 105 2.38 9.88 -8.01
N GLU A 106 1.58 9.21 -8.84
CA GLU A 106 0.81 8.04 -8.46
C GLU A 106 0.76 7.07 -9.64
N ASN A 107 1.33 5.88 -9.45
CA ASN A 107 1.47 4.89 -10.51
C ASN A 107 1.08 3.51 -10.00
N THR A 108 0.43 2.73 -10.86
CA THR A 108 0.19 1.30 -10.66
C THR A 108 0.86 0.52 -11.78
N TYR A 109 1.68 -0.47 -11.44
CA TYR A 109 2.40 -1.27 -12.44
C TYR A 109 2.67 -2.69 -11.95
N VAL A 110 2.96 -3.59 -12.89
CA VAL A 110 3.27 -5.00 -12.59
C VAL A 110 4.77 -5.15 -12.35
N VAL A 111 5.10 -5.83 -11.26
CA VAL A 111 6.48 -6.07 -10.82
C VAL A 111 6.73 -7.58 -10.72
N PHE A 112 7.96 -7.96 -10.99
CA PHE A 112 8.59 -9.26 -10.80
C PHE A 112 9.86 -9.04 -9.98
N ASP A 113 10.37 -10.08 -9.34
CA ASP A 113 11.61 -9.98 -8.56
C ASP A 113 12.80 -9.41 -9.37
N HIS A 114 12.82 -9.61 -10.69
CA HIS A 114 13.91 -9.18 -11.57
C HIS A 114 13.76 -7.74 -12.11
N ASN A 115 12.60 -7.09 -11.94
CA ASN A 115 12.36 -5.74 -12.46
C ASN A 115 11.90 -4.75 -11.36
N VAL A 116 12.08 -5.10 -10.09
CA VAL A 116 11.94 -4.16 -8.98
C VAL A 116 12.89 -2.98 -9.22
N LEU A 117 12.35 -1.76 -9.18
CA LEU A 117 13.13 -0.55 -9.40
C LEU A 117 14.13 -0.34 -8.25
N ASP A 118 15.28 0.27 -8.57
CA ASP A 118 16.29 0.57 -7.58
C ASP A 118 15.73 1.41 -6.43
N GLY A 119 16.05 0.97 -5.20
CA GLY A 119 15.58 1.62 -3.98
C GLY A 119 14.13 1.33 -3.60
N GLU A 120 13.42 0.45 -4.33
CA GLU A 120 12.12 -0.08 -3.89
C GLU A 120 12.27 -1.40 -3.12
N PRO A 121 11.35 -1.72 -2.19
CA PRO A 121 11.36 -3.01 -1.52
C PRO A 121 11.00 -4.13 -2.51
N GLY A 122 11.37 -5.37 -2.16
CA GLY A 122 10.79 -6.56 -2.78
C GLY A 122 9.28 -6.67 -2.50
N TRP A 123 8.67 -7.79 -2.90
CA TRP A 123 7.23 -8.00 -2.67
C TRP A 123 6.84 -7.88 -1.19
N LEU A 124 5.88 -7.03 -0.89
CA LEU A 124 5.33 -6.82 0.45
C LEU A 124 4.10 -7.72 0.66
N PRO A 125 4.18 -8.78 1.49
CA PRO A 125 3.03 -9.64 1.75
C PRO A 125 1.93 -8.90 2.53
N ALA A 126 0.71 -9.39 2.40
CA ALA A 126 -0.45 -8.85 3.12
C ALA A 126 -0.18 -8.80 4.64
N GLY A 127 -0.57 -7.69 5.27
CA GLY A 127 -0.29 -7.42 6.69
C GLY A 127 1.07 -6.75 6.96
N THR A 128 1.90 -6.53 5.94
CA THR A 128 3.11 -5.71 6.09
C THR A 128 2.71 -4.24 6.23
N ALA A 129 3.17 -3.61 7.31
CA ALA A 129 3.04 -2.17 7.55
C ALA A 129 4.39 -1.64 8.06
N VAL A 130 5.18 -1.08 7.15
CA VAL A 130 6.52 -0.55 7.47
C VAL A 130 6.51 0.97 7.34
N LEU A 131 6.93 1.65 8.39
CA LEU A 131 7.14 3.11 8.41
C LEU A 131 8.63 3.36 8.67
N ARG A 132 9.31 4.06 7.75
CA ARG A 132 10.75 4.42 7.87
C ARG A 132 11.00 5.90 7.57
#